data_AF-R8PYS7-F1
#
_entry.id   AF-R8PYS7-F1
#
_cell.length_a   1.000
_cell.length_b   1.000
_cell.length_c   1.000
_cell.angle_alpha   90.00
_cell.angle_beta   90.00
_cell.angle_gamma   90.00
#
_symmetry.space_group_name_H-M   'P 1'
#
loop_
_entity.id
_entity.type
_entity.pdbx_description
1 polymer ?
#
loop_
_entity_poly.entity_id
_entity_poly.type
_entity_poly.pdbx_seq_one_letter_code
_entity_poly.pdbx_strand_id
1 'polypeptide(L)'
;MLGELIHSVLVFLEGLGYWGIMLGLMLEVIPSEIVLSYAGYLVSTGSITFWGAVAFGTIGGVIAQLFIGSVDTEEDLFLSDMENIF
;
A
#
# COMPACT_ATOMS: atom_id res chain seq x y z
N MET A 1 10.76 -6.12 -21.24
CA MET A 1 11.41 -6.49 -19.96
C MET A 1 10.77 -5.75 -18.78
N LEU A 2 11.11 -4.47 -18.48
CA LEU A 2 10.53 -3.77 -17.30
C LEU A 2 9.04 -3.43 -17.45
N GLY A 3 8.62 -2.98 -18.64
CA GLY A 3 7.20 -2.64 -18.90
C GLY A 3 6.27 -3.85 -18.81
N GLU A 4 6.75 -5.04 -19.19
CA GLU A 4 5.99 -6.30 -19.07
C GLU A 4 5.81 -6.70 -17.61
N LEU A 5 6.85 -6.52 -16.76
CA LEU A 5 6.77 -6.78 -15.33
C LEU A 5 5.68 -5.90 -14.68
N ILE A 6 5.71 -4.59 -14.97
CA ILE A 6 4.73 -3.63 -14.44
C ILE A 6 3.32 -4.01 -14.91
N HIS A 7 3.15 -4.35 -16.19
CA HIS A 7 1.87 -4.76 -16.73
C HIS A 7 1.35 -6.06 -16.08
N SER A 8 2.20 -7.08 -15.92
CA SER A 8 1.81 -8.33 -15.27
C SER A 8 1.44 -8.15 -13.79
N VAL A 9 2.16 -7.30 -13.06
CA VAL A 9 1.82 -6.97 -11.66
C VAL A 9 0.48 -6.25 -11.59
N LEU A 10 0.20 -5.30 -12.49
CA LEU A 10 -1.07 -4.59 -12.53
C LEU A 10 -2.24 -5.52 -12.88
N VAL A 11 -2.09 -6.42 -13.86
CA VAL A 11 -3.12 -7.42 -14.20
C VAL A 11 -3.35 -8.40 -13.05
N PHE A 12 -2.29 -8.78 -12.33
CA PHE A 12 -2.39 -9.62 -11.14
C PHE A 12 -3.14 -8.91 -10.00
N LEU A 13 -2.82 -7.64 -9.74
CA LEU A 13 -3.52 -6.82 -8.76
C LEU A 13 -4.99 -6.58 -9.14
N GLU A 14 -5.28 -6.50 -10.43
CA GLU A 14 -6.66 -6.39 -10.94
C GLU A 14 -7.50 -7.62 -10.68
N GLY A 15 -6.91 -8.81 -10.82
CA GLY A 15 -7.56 -10.05 -10.43
C GLY A 15 -7.89 -10.16 -8.94
N LEU A 16 -7.24 -9.36 -8.08
CA LEU A 16 -7.38 -9.43 -6.62
C LEU A 16 -8.46 -8.48 -6.06
N GLY A 17 -8.93 -7.49 -6.84
CA GLY A 17 -9.97 -6.55 -6.42
C GLY A 17 -9.65 -5.86 -5.09
N TYR A 18 -10.53 -6.00 -4.09
CA TYR A 18 -10.32 -5.44 -2.74
C TYR A 18 -9.02 -5.88 -2.08
N TRP A 19 -8.62 -7.14 -2.29
CA TRP A 19 -7.39 -7.67 -1.72
C TRP A 19 -6.15 -7.05 -2.37
N GLY A 20 -6.23 -6.69 -3.65
CA GLY A 20 -5.15 -6.00 -4.36
C GLY A 20 -4.85 -4.63 -3.75
N ILE A 21 -5.90 -3.90 -3.35
CA ILE A 21 -5.78 -2.59 -2.67
C ILE A 21 -5.11 -2.77 -1.31
N MET A 22 -5.60 -3.72 -0.50
CA MET A 22 -5.07 -3.95 0.84
C MET A 22 -3.61 -4.40 0.81
N LEU A 23 -3.28 -5.39 -0.02
CA LEU A 23 -1.91 -5.90 -0.15
C LEU A 23 -0.96 -4.87 -0.78
N GLY A 24 -1.44 -4.10 -1.76
CA GLY A 24 -0.68 -3.02 -2.38
C GLY A 24 -0.26 -1.96 -1.36
N LEU A 25 -1.15 -1.60 -0.44
CA LEU A 25 -0.85 -0.67 0.66
C LEU A 25 -0.01 -1.32 1.76
N MET A 26 -0.28 -2.58 2.12
CA MET A 26 0.48 -3.28 3.17
C MET A 26 1.96 -3.47 2.84
N LEU A 27 2.29 -3.70 1.58
CA LEU A 27 3.66 -3.97 1.15
C LEU A 27 4.47 -2.70 0.90
N GLU A 28 3.80 -1.58 0.60
CA GLU A 28 4.41 -0.28 0.28
C GLU A 28 5.51 -0.32 -0.81
N VAL A 29 5.58 -1.39 -1.61
CA VAL A 29 6.49 -1.53 -2.76
C VAL A 29 6.12 -0.55 -3.88
N ILE A 30 4.85 -0.15 -3.94
CA ILE A 30 4.27 0.77 -4.92
C ILE A 30 3.78 2.00 -4.14
N PRO A 31 4.04 3.23 -4.63
CA PRO A 31 3.54 4.44 -3.98
C PRO A 31 2.03 4.39 -3.76
N SER A 32 1.59 4.78 -2.57
CA SER A 32 0.18 4.66 -2.15
C SER A 32 -0.79 5.40 -3.08
N GLU A 33 -0.34 6.47 -3.74
CA GLU A 33 -1.10 7.26 -4.70
C GLU A 33 -1.53 6.42 -5.90
N ILE A 34 -0.65 5.53 -6.37
CA ILE A 34 -0.91 4.67 -7.51
C ILE A 34 -1.92 3.59 -7.13
N VAL A 35 -1.75 3.00 -5.93
CA VAL A 35 -2.67 1.98 -5.41
C VAL A 35 -4.07 2.56 -5.16
N LEU A 36 -4.16 3.77 -4.60
CA LEU A 36 -5.43 4.44 -4.33
C LEU A 36 -6.10 4.96 -5.61
N SER A 37 -5.33 5.48 -6.57
CA SER A 37 -5.85 5.86 -7.89
C SER A 37 -6.43 4.65 -8.62
N TYR A 38 -5.76 3.51 -8.52
CA TYR A 38 -6.22 2.24 -9.05
C TYR A 38 -7.52 1.75 -8.38
N ALA A 39 -7.61 1.84 -7.06
CA ALA A 39 -8.85 1.58 -6.32
C ALA A 39 -10.02 2.45 -6.82
N GLY A 40 -9.77 3.74 -7.03
CA GLY A 40 -10.74 4.67 -7.60
C GLY A 40 -11.19 4.28 -9.01
N TYR A 41 -10.27 3.81 -9.85
CA TYR A 41 -10.59 3.29 -11.18
C TYR A 41 -11.52 2.07 -11.10
N LEU A 42 -11.22 1.09 -10.23
CA LEU A 42 -12.07 -0.10 -10.05
C LEU A 42 -13.48 0.22 -9.52
N VAL A 43 -13.60 1.25 -8.68
CA VAL A 43 -14.91 1.76 -8.24
C VAL A 43 -15.65 2.39 -9.43
N SER A 44 -14.95 3.16 -10.27
CA SER A 44 -15.55 3.82 -11.43
C SER A 44 -16.05 2.84 -12.49
N THR A 45 -15.40 1.68 -12.64
CA THR A 45 -15.81 0.61 -13.56
C THR A 45 -16.88 -0.30 -12.95
N GLY A 46 -17.23 -0.12 -11.68
CA GLY A 46 -18.19 -0.96 -10.95
C GLY A 46 -17.65 -2.34 -10.56
N SER A 47 -16.34 -2.59 -10.71
CA SER A 47 -15.70 -3.85 -10.34
C SER A 47 -15.70 -4.07 -8.83
N ILE A 48 -15.60 -2.98 -8.06
CA ILE A 48 -15.69 -2.97 -6.59
C ILE A 48 -16.58 -1.82 -6.11
N THR A 49 -17.03 -1.91 -4.86
CA THR A 49 -17.80 -0.87 -4.19
C THR A 49 -16.87 0.14 -3.53
N PHE A 50 -17.28 1.41 -3.54
CA PHE A 50 -16.55 2.48 -2.87
C PHE A 50 -16.27 2.17 -1.39
N TRP A 51 -17.28 1.73 -0.65
CA TRP A 51 -17.14 1.43 0.77
C TRP A 51 -16.23 0.25 1.05
N GLY A 52 -16.25 -0.79 0.20
CA GLY A 52 -15.30 -1.89 0.33
C GLY A 52 -13.87 -1.43 0.01
N ALA A 53 -13.67 -0.57 -0.98
CA ALA A 53 -12.35 0.00 -1.30
C ALA A 53 -11.81 0.82 -0.12
N VAL A 54 -12.65 1.63 0.53
CA VAL A 54 -12.28 2.39 1.73
C VAL A 54 -11.91 1.45 2.87
N ALA A 55 -12.73 0.45 3.19
CA ALA A 55 -12.46 -0.46 4.31
C ALA A 55 -11.15 -1.23 4.13
N PHE A 56 -10.95 -1.85 2.96
CA PHE A 56 -9.73 -2.59 2.65
C PHE A 56 -8.50 -1.68 2.54
N GLY A 57 -8.68 -0.47 2.00
CA GLY A 57 -7.61 0.54 1.96
C GLY A 57 -7.17 0.98 3.35
N THR A 58 -8.11 1.26 4.25
CA THR A 58 -7.80 1.63 5.64
C THR A 58 -7.12 0.49 6.40
N ILE A 59 -7.62 -0.74 6.27
CA ILE A 59 -6.99 -1.91 6.91
C ILE A 59 -5.56 -2.09 6.40
N GLY A 60 -5.36 -2.01 5.09
CA GLY A 60 -4.03 -2.18 4.48
C GLY A 60 -3.04 -1.12 4.95
N GLY A 61 -3.47 0.15 4.99
CA GLY A 61 -2.64 1.26 5.48
C GLY A 61 -2.33 1.17 6.99
N VAL A 62 -3.29 0.75 7.81
CA VAL A 62 -3.04 0.55 9.25
C VAL A 62 -2.05 -0.59 9.48
N ILE A 63 -2.18 -1.69 8.73
CA ILE A 63 -1.24 -2.81 8.84
C ILE A 63 0.17 -2.39 8.36
N ALA A 64 0.28 -1.62 7.27
CA ALA A 64 1.56 -1.06 6.83
C ALA A 64 2.24 -0.27 7.95
N GLN A 65 1.50 0.62 8.62
CA GLN A 65 2.03 1.40 9.74
C GLN A 65 2.43 0.54 10.96
N LEU A 66 1.69 -0.53 11.25
CA LEU A 66 1.98 -1.40 12.39
C LEU A 66 3.18 -2.32 12.18
N PHE A 67 3.47 -2.73 10.94
CA PHE A 67 4.56 -3.67 10.64
C PHE A 67 5.78 -3.04 9.97
N ILE A 68 5.58 -2.09 9.07
CA ILE A 68 6.67 -1.39 8.36
C ILE A 68 6.98 -0.08 9.10
N GLY A 69 5.97 0.71 9.42
CA GLY A 69 6.18 1.96 10.16
C GLY A 69 6.81 1.76 11.55
N SER A 70 6.54 0.64 12.23
CA SER A 70 7.22 0.30 13.49
C SER A 70 8.70 -0.06 13.30
N VAL A 71 9.07 -0.64 12.16
CA VAL A 71 10.46 -0.95 11.80
C VAL A 71 11.22 0.35 11.51
N ASP A 72 10.62 1.28 10.77
CA ASP A 72 11.22 2.59 10.50
C ASP A 72 11.34 3.44 11.79
N THR A 73 10.34 3.37 12.68
CA THR A 73 10.34 4.12 13.95
C THR A 73 11.44 3.65 14.92
N GLU A 74 11.79 2.36 14.94
CA GLU A 74 12.86 1.84 15.79
C GLU A 74 14.25 2.34 15.34
N GLU A 75 14.46 2.47 14.02
CA GLU A 75 15.67 3.05 13.43
C GLU A 75 15.75 4.56 13.70
N ASP A 76 14.64 5.27 13.54
CA ASP A 76 14.55 6.70 13.83
C ASP A 76 14.78 7.01 15.31
N LEU A 77 14.25 6.19 16.23
CA LEU A 77 14.46 6.37 17.67
C LEU A 77 15.94 6.18 18.04
N PHE A 78 16.58 5.15 17.48
CA PHE A 78 18.00 4.87 17.72
C PHE A 78 18.91 5.98 17.19
N LEU A 79 18.61 6.54 16.00
CA LEU A 79 19.33 7.68 15.45
C LEU A 79 19.09 8.96 16.26
N SER A 80 17.86 9.19 16.74
CA SER A 80 17.53 10.34 17.59
C SER A 80 18.20 10.28 18.97
N ASP A 81 18.37 9.09 19.54
CA ASP A 81 19.11 8.89 20.78
C ASP A 81 20.61 9.12 20.57
N MET A 82 21.17 8.70 19.42
CA MET A 82 22.57 8.94 19.09
C MET A 82 22.87 10.43 18.86
N GLU A 83 21.97 11.18 18.23
CA GLU A 83 22.12 12.62 18.01
C GLU A 83 22.05 13.43 19.30
N ASN A 84 21.28 12.98 20.30
CA ASN A 84 21.21 13.61 21.63
C ASN A 84 22.40 13.28 22.55
N ILE A 85 23.29 12.38 22.15
CA ILE A 85 24.49 11.98 22.92
C ILE A 85 25.74 12.77 22.49
N PHE A 86 25.71 13.47 21.34
CA PHE A 86 26.80 14.35 20.86
C PHE A 86 26.45 15.83 20.97
#